data_AF-A0A2N3C8X8-F1
#
_entry.id   AF-A0A2N3C8X8-F1
#
_cell.length_a   1.000
_cell.length_b   1.000
_cell.length_c   1.000
_cell.angle_alpha   90.00
_cell.angle_beta   90.00
_cell.angle_gamma   90.00
#
_symmetry.space_group_name_H-M   'P 1'
#
loop_
_entity.id
_entity.type
_entity.pdbx_description
1 polymer ?
#
loop_
_entity_poly.entity_id
_entity_poly.type
_entity_poly.pdbx_seq_one_letter_code
_entity_poly.pdbx_strand_id
1 'polypeptide(L)'
;MADLLRGMEMSNAALDSARDTTKQIITLSTAMLGLTITFSKTFAPEGASVSLPCTLLVAWVLFGLTILSGVWTLMAITGSLNDIRGTTECPDANASNIRIPALFMVGFFIFAIGFTIATGFQRFS
;
A
#
# COMPACT_ATOMS: atom_id res chain seq x y z
N MET A 1 3.59 -6.51 -36.92
CA MET A 1 2.49 -7.14 -36.13
C MET A 1 3.04 -7.92 -34.93
N ALA A 2 4.08 -8.75 -35.09
CA ALA A 2 4.72 -9.47 -33.98
C ALA A 2 5.25 -8.53 -32.87
N ASP A 3 5.88 -7.40 -33.22
CA ASP A 3 6.39 -6.45 -32.21
C ASP A 3 5.28 -5.74 -31.43
N LEU A 4 4.13 -5.49 -32.05
CA LEU A 4 2.95 -4.92 -31.39
C LEU A 4 2.32 -5.90 -30.40
N LEU A 5 2.23 -7.19 -30.78
CA LEU A 5 1.75 -8.25 -29.89
C LEU A 5 2.67 -8.38 -28.66
N ARG A 6 3.99 -8.43 -28.88
CA ARG A 6 4.97 -8.50 -27.78
C ARG A 6 4.89 -7.28 -26.86
N GLY A 7 4.68 -6.07 -27.40
CA GLY A 7 4.49 -4.85 -26.60
C GLY A 7 3.30 -4.92 -25.66
N MET A 8 2.14 -5.37 -26.16
CA MET A 8 0.93 -5.53 -25.34
C MET A 8 1.08 -6.62 -24.26
N GLU A 9 1.74 -7.73 -24.58
CA GLU A 9 2.01 -8.80 -23.60
C GLU A 9 2.89 -8.30 -22.44
N MET A 10 3.93 -7.52 -22.73
CA MET A 10 4.80 -6.93 -21.70
C MET A 10 4.04 -5.95 -20.80
N SER A 11 3.19 -5.08 -21.37
CA SER A 11 2.40 -4.13 -20.58
C SER A 11 1.39 -4.85 -19.66
N ASN A 12 0.70 -5.88 -20.15
CA ASN A 12 -0.20 -6.67 -19.32
C ASN A 12 0.53 -7.37 -18.17
N ALA A 13 1.69 -7.99 -18.45
CA ALA A 13 2.49 -8.65 -17.43
C ALA A 13 2.97 -7.67 -16.33
N ALA A 14 3.37 -6.46 -16.72
CA ALA A 14 3.78 -5.42 -15.78
C ALA A 14 2.60 -4.95 -14.89
N LEU A 15 1.41 -4.75 -15.47
CA LEU A 15 0.22 -4.36 -14.74
C LEU A 15 -0.27 -5.45 -13.78
N ASP A 16 -0.23 -6.72 -14.21
CA ASP A 16 -0.57 -7.86 -13.34
C ASP A 16 0.42 -7.99 -12.17
N SER A 17 1.72 -7.82 -12.41
CA SER A 17 2.72 -7.79 -11.35
C SER A 17 2.46 -6.66 -10.34
N ALA A 18 2.21 -5.44 -10.82
CA ALA A 18 1.89 -4.29 -9.98
C ALA A 18 0.61 -4.52 -9.15
N ARG A 19 -0.40 -5.17 -9.75
CA ARG A 19 -1.65 -5.53 -9.08
C ARG A 19 -1.40 -6.48 -7.93
N ASP A 20 -0.59 -7.51 -8.13
CA ASP A 20 -0.29 -8.51 -7.10
C ASP A 20 0.55 -7.93 -5.96
N THR A 21 1.55 -7.10 -6.27
CA THR A 21 2.29 -6.34 -5.25
C THR A 21 1.36 -5.45 -4.43
N THR A 22 0.43 -4.75 -5.07
CA THR A 22 -0.53 -3.86 -4.39
C THR A 22 -1.42 -4.64 -3.43
N LYS A 23 -1.97 -5.79 -3.85
CA LYS A 23 -2.74 -6.68 -2.97
C LYS A 23 -1.93 -7.16 -1.78
N GLN A 24 -0.66 -7.51 -2.01
CA GLN A 24 0.24 -7.97 -0.95
C GLN A 24 0.47 -6.87 0.10
N ILE A 25 0.73 -5.64 -0.33
CA ILE A 25 0.90 -4.48 0.58
C ILE A 25 -0.38 -4.23 1.39
N ILE A 26 -1.56 -4.28 0.77
CA ILE A 26 -2.85 -4.13 1.47
C ILE A 26 -3.03 -5.23 2.52
N THR A 27 -2.71 -6.49 2.15
CA THR A 27 -2.86 -7.65 3.04
C THR A 27 -1.93 -7.53 4.26
N LEU A 28 -0.65 -7.21 4.02
CA LEU A 28 0.34 -6.99 5.09
C LEU A 28 -0.04 -5.83 5.99
N SER A 29 -0.49 -4.71 5.41
CA SER A 29 -0.94 -3.53 6.16
C SER A 29 -2.14 -3.87 7.06
N THR A 30 -3.11 -4.60 6.54
CA THR A 30 -4.31 -5.00 7.30
C THR A 30 -3.96 -5.97 8.42
N ALA A 31 -3.10 -6.96 8.15
CA ALA A 31 -2.62 -7.89 9.17
C ALA A 31 -1.87 -7.16 10.29
N MET A 32 -0.98 -6.23 9.96
CA MET A 32 -0.22 -5.45 10.94
C MET A 32 -1.13 -4.51 11.74
N LEU A 33 -2.08 -3.85 11.09
CA LEU A 33 -3.08 -3.02 11.74
C LEU A 33 -3.92 -3.85 12.72
N GLY A 34 -4.39 -5.03 12.31
CA GLY A 34 -5.11 -5.96 13.17
C GLY A 34 -4.28 -6.39 14.39
N LEU A 35 -3.04 -6.83 14.18
CA LEU A 35 -2.13 -7.22 15.26
C LEU A 35 -1.87 -6.08 16.25
N THR A 36 -1.58 -4.87 15.74
CA THR A 36 -1.29 -3.72 16.61
C THR A 36 -2.53 -3.23 17.37
N ILE A 37 -3.73 -3.38 16.81
CA ILE A 37 -4.99 -3.15 17.54
C ILE A 37 -5.21 -4.22 18.61
N THR A 38 -5.01 -5.51 18.29
CA THR A 38 -5.14 -6.62 19.25
C THR A 38 -4.19 -6.45 20.44
N PHE A 39 -2.94 -6.10 20.18
CA PHE A 39 -1.92 -5.88 21.21
C PHE A 39 -1.84 -4.42 21.68
N SER A 40 -2.82 -3.56 21.33
CA SER A 40 -2.83 -2.14 21.68
C SER A 40 -2.64 -1.90 23.18
N LYS A 41 -3.23 -2.77 24.02
CA LYS A 41 -3.10 -2.73 25.48
C LYS A 41 -1.69 -3.11 25.97
N THR A 42 -0.98 -3.96 25.23
CA THR A 42 0.41 -4.35 25.53
C THR A 42 1.39 -3.19 25.24
N PHE A 43 1.02 -2.30 24.31
CA PHE A 43 1.78 -1.09 24.00
C PHE A 43 1.47 0.09 24.96
N ALA A 44 0.49 -0.03 25.85
CA ALA A 44 0.22 1.01 26.84
C ALA A 44 1.33 1.00 27.91
N PRO A 45 1.88 2.16 28.32
CA PRO A 45 2.88 2.25 29.37
C PRO A 45 2.33 1.73 30.71
N GLU A 46 3.12 0.94 31.44
CA GLU A 46 2.77 0.53 32.81
C GLU A 46 2.71 1.76 33.73
N GLY A 47 1.55 2.04 34.33
CA GLY A 47 1.40 3.05 35.39
C GLY A 47 1.02 4.47 34.95
N ALA A 48 0.89 4.77 33.65
CA ALA A 48 0.38 6.06 33.17
C ALA A 48 -1.09 5.96 32.75
N SER A 49 -1.88 6.97 33.12
CA SER A 49 -3.29 7.13 32.74
C SER A 49 -3.50 6.91 31.23
N VAL A 50 -4.19 5.82 30.89
CA VAL A 50 -4.79 5.44 29.59
C VAL A 50 -4.54 6.43 28.45
N SER A 51 -3.31 6.50 27.95
CA SER A 51 -3.00 7.27 26.76
C SER A 51 -2.17 6.38 25.86
N LEU A 52 -2.77 5.96 24.75
CA LEU A 52 -2.03 5.26 23.70
C LEU A 52 -0.90 6.19 23.23
N PRO A 53 0.33 5.68 23.02
CA PRO A 53 1.39 6.49 22.48
C PRO A 53 0.93 7.09 21.14
N CYS A 54 1.02 8.42 20.98
CA CYS A 54 0.58 9.11 19.77
C CYS A 54 1.21 8.50 18.51
N THR A 55 2.43 7.98 18.63
CA THR A 55 3.18 7.24 17.62
C THR A 55 2.40 6.05 17.03
N LEU A 56 1.66 5.30 17.88
CA LEU A 56 0.87 4.13 17.45
C LEU A 56 -0.41 4.55 16.74
N LEU A 57 -1.07 5.60 17.23
CA LEU A 57 -2.28 6.14 16.60
C LEU A 57 -1.95 6.68 15.19
N VAL A 58 -0.83 7.38 15.04
CA VAL A 58 -0.33 7.84 13.74
C VAL A 58 -0.03 6.66 12.81
N ALA A 59 0.58 5.58 13.31
CA ALA A 59 0.82 4.37 12.53
C ALA A 59 -0.47 3.73 12.00
N TRP A 60 -1.52 3.67 12.83
CA TRP A 60 -2.82 3.12 12.41
C TRP A 60 -3.46 3.93 11.28
N VAL A 61 -3.42 5.27 11.41
CA VAL A 61 -3.90 6.16 10.36
C VAL A 61 -3.10 5.97 9.07
N LEU A 62 -1.76 5.85 9.15
CA LEU A 62 -0.90 5.60 8.00
C LEU A 62 -1.16 4.24 7.33
N PHE A 63 -1.41 3.17 8.10
CA PHE A 63 -1.84 1.89 7.53
C PHE A 63 -3.20 2.00 6.84
N GLY A 64 -4.15 2.73 7.42
CA GLY A 64 -5.43 3.03 6.78
C GLY A 64 -5.27 3.77 5.46
N LEU A 65 -4.44 4.83 5.43
CA LEU A 65 -4.13 5.59 4.21
C LEU A 65 -3.41 4.75 3.16
N THR A 66 -2.53 3.83 3.58
CA THR A 66 -1.87 2.86 2.70
C THR A 66 -2.91 1.97 2.02
N ILE A 67 -3.87 1.42 2.77
CA ILE A 67 -4.92 0.56 2.24
C ILE A 67 -5.78 1.33 1.23
N LEU A 68 -6.23 2.55 1.56
CA LEU A 68 -7.04 3.38 0.65
C LEU A 68 -6.29 3.72 -0.64
N SER A 69 -5.01 4.10 -0.53
CA SER A 69 -4.15 4.39 -1.69
C SER A 69 -3.89 3.14 -2.53
N GLY A 70 -3.80 1.97 -1.89
CA GLY A 70 -3.69 0.69 -2.58
C GLY A 70 -4.95 0.31 -3.36
N VAL A 71 -6.13 0.51 -2.77
CA VAL A 71 -7.40 0.31 -3.48
C VAL A 71 -7.52 1.26 -4.67
N TRP A 72 -7.12 2.53 -4.51
CA TRP A 72 -7.04 3.48 -5.63
C TRP A 72 -6.10 2.99 -6.73
N THR A 73 -4.92 2.51 -6.36
CA THR A 73 -3.92 1.97 -7.31
C THR A 73 -4.49 0.77 -8.09
N LEU A 74 -5.22 -0.13 -7.43
CA LEU A 74 -5.89 -1.25 -8.09
C LEU A 74 -6.97 -0.80 -9.08
N MET A 75 -7.71 0.27 -8.77
CA MET A 75 -8.69 0.86 -9.69
C MET A 75 -8.01 1.49 -10.92
N ALA A 76 -6.89 2.19 -10.72
CA ALA A 76 -6.09 2.76 -11.80
C ALA A 76 -5.48 1.68 -12.72
N ILE A 77 -4.97 0.59 -12.12
CA ILE A 77 -4.47 -0.58 -12.89
C ILE A 77 -5.62 -1.22 -13.68
N THR A 78 -6.79 -1.41 -13.07
CA THR A 78 -7.96 -1.98 -13.75
C THR A 78 -8.41 -1.12 -14.94
N GLY A 79 -8.43 0.21 -14.79
CA GLY A 79 -8.75 1.13 -15.88
C GLY A 79 -7.73 1.02 -17.03
N SER A 80 -6.44 0.94 -16.69
CA SER A 80 -5.37 0.78 -17.68
C SER A 80 -5.47 -0.56 -18.41
N LEU A 81 -5.84 -1.64 -17.71
CA LEU A 81 -6.08 -2.97 -18.29
C LEU A 81 -7.27 -2.97 -19.26
N ASN A 82 -8.29 -2.16 -18.98
CA ASN A 82 -9.46 -2.00 -19.84
C ASN A 82 -9.11 -1.22 -21.13
N ASP A 83 -8.25 -0.20 -21.04
CA ASP A 83 -7.79 0.56 -22.21
C ASP A 83 -6.95 -0.29 -23.18
N ILE A 84 -6.11 -1.22 -22.66
CA ILE A 84 -5.37 -2.20 -23.47
C ILE A 84 -6.31 -3.06 -24.34
N ARG A 85 -7.50 -3.34 -23.82
CA ARG A 85 -8.49 -4.20 -24.49
C ARG A 85 -9.41 -3.41 -25.44
N GLY A 86 -9.53 -2.10 -25.24
CA GLY A 86 -10.48 -1.25 -25.96
C GLY A 86 -9.88 -0.41 -27.11
N THR A 87 -8.57 -0.15 -27.11
CA THR A 87 -7.93 0.76 -28.09
C THR A 87 -6.59 0.22 -28.60
N THR A 88 -6.23 0.58 -29.84
CA THR A 88 -4.96 0.20 -30.50
C THR A 88 -3.78 1.12 -30.11
N GLU A 89 -3.94 1.93 -29.07
CA GLU A 89 -2.87 2.75 -28.53
C GLU A 89 -2.11 1.95 -27.47
N CYS A 90 -0.78 1.91 -27.55
CA CYS A 90 0.06 1.23 -26.56
C CYS A 90 -0.20 1.86 -25.18
N PRO A 91 -0.87 1.17 -24.25
CA PRO A 91 -1.20 1.71 -22.95
C PRO A 91 0.10 1.81 -22.17
N ASP A 92 0.48 3.04 -21.86
CA ASP A 92 1.73 3.31 -21.16
C ASP A 92 1.55 2.88 -19.70
N ALA A 93 2.15 1.75 -19.32
CA ALA A 93 2.21 1.29 -17.94
C ALA A 93 2.92 2.29 -17.00
N ASN A 94 3.57 3.32 -17.56
CA ASN A 94 4.16 4.45 -16.85
C ASN A 94 3.20 5.66 -16.72
N ALA A 95 1.92 5.49 -17.05
CA ALA A 95 0.92 6.55 -16.91
C ALA A 95 0.94 7.13 -15.49
N SER A 96 1.09 8.45 -15.41
CA SER A 96 1.23 9.20 -14.15
C SER A 96 0.09 8.91 -13.15
N ASN A 97 -1.08 8.54 -13.67
CA ASN A 97 -2.27 8.21 -12.90
C ASN A 97 -2.14 6.91 -12.06
N ILE A 98 -1.27 5.97 -12.45
CA ILE A 98 -0.97 4.76 -11.65
C ILE A 98 0.18 5.04 -10.69
N ARG A 99 1.20 5.77 -11.17
CA ARG A 99 2.45 5.96 -10.45
C ARG A 99 2.30 6.84 -9.21
N ILE A 100 1.50 7.90 -9.28
CA ILE A 100 1.27 8.81 -8.14
C ILE A 100 0.64 8.07 -6.95
N PRO A 101 -0.53 7.41 -7.08
CA PRO A 101 -1.14 6.69 -5.95
C PRO A 101 -0.30 5.50 -5.48
N ALA A 102 0.40 4.80 -6.38
CA ALA A 102 1.32 3.72 -6.00
C ALA A 102 2.50 4.22 -5.15
N LEU A 103 3.07 5.38 -5.50
CA LEU A 103 4.17 5.98 -4.76
C LEU A 103 3.73 6.49 -3.38
N PHE A 104 2.52 7.08 -3.29
CA PHE A 104 1.91 7.42 -2.00
C PHE A 104 1.67 6.19 -1.14
N MET A 105 1.14 5.10 -1.71
CA MET A 105 0.92 3.84 -0.99
C MET A 105 2.22 3.31 -0.39
N VAL A 106 3.28 3.17 -1.20
CA VAL A 106 4.57 2.65 -0.72
C VAL A 106 5.18 3.60 0.32
N GLY A 107 5.10 4.91 0.10
CA GLY A 107 5.56 5.91 1.05
C GLY A 107 4.88 5.78 2.40
N PHE A 108 3.54 5.79 2.43
CA PHE A 108 2.77 5.64 3.67
C PHE A 108 3.04 4.30 4.36
N PHE A 109 3.21 3.22 3.61
CA PHE A 109 3.52 1.90 4.18
C PHE A 109 4.87 1.90 4.91
N ILE A 110 5.91 2.46 4.28
CA ILE A 110 7.24 2.55 4.89
C ILE A 110 7.21 3.43 6.15
N PHE A 111 6.52 4.58 6.09
CA PHE A 111 6.34 5.43 7.26
C PHE A 111 5.58 4.69 8.37
N ALA A 112 4.48 3.99 8.05
CA ALA A 112 3.69 3.23 9.02
C ALA A 112 4.52 2.17 9.75
N ILE A 113 5.37 1.45 9.00
CA ILE A 113 6.32 0.48 9.59
C ILE A 113 7.29 1.21 10.52
N GLY A 114 7.90 2.32 10.07
CA GLY A 114 8.83 3.11 10.88
C GLY A 114 8.23 3.58 12.20
N PHE A 115 7.01 4.11 12.18
CA PHE A 115 6.28 4.53 13.39
C PHE A 115 5.94 3.34 14.30
N THR A 116 5.58 2.20 13.72
CA THR A 116 5.28 0.98 14.50
C THR A 116 6.52 0.45 15.20
N ILE A 117 7.66 0.42 14.51
CA ILE A 117 8.96 0.02 15.07
C ILE A 117 9.39 0.99 16.17
N ALA A 118 9.27 2.30 15.93
CA ALA A 118 9.61 3.34 16.92
C ALA A 118 8.79 3.20 18.21
N THR A 119 7.49 2.88 18.09
CA THR A 119 6.63 2.58 19.26
C THR A 119 7.13 1.36 20.03
N GLY A 120 7.58 0.32 19.33
CA GLY A 120 8.22 -0.85 19.94
C GLY A 120 9.44 -0.47 20.78
N PHE A 121 10.35 0.34 20.24
CA PHE A 121 11.53 0.80 20.97
C PHE A 121 11.18 1.65 22.20
N GLN A 122 10.20 2.55 22.11
CA GLN A 122 9.73 3.37 23.25
C GLN A 122 9.19 2.53 24.41
N ARG A 123 8.74 1.29 24.17
CA ARG A 123 8.28 0.38 25.23
C ARG A 123 9.43 -0.31 25.97
N PHE A 124 10.60 -0.47 25.34
CA PHE A 124 11.76 -1.15 25.93
C PHE A 124 12.76 -0.22 26.63
N SER A 125 12.65 1.11 26.44
CA SER A 125 13.43 2.13 27.18
C SER A 125 12.70 2.58 28.45
#